data_AF-B1BQD6-F1
#
_entry.id   AF-B1BQD6-F1
#
_cell.length_a   1.000
_cell.length_b   1.000
_cell.length_c   1.000
_cell.angle_alpha   90.00
_cell.angle_beta   90.00
_cell.angle_gamma   90.00
#
_symmetry.space_group_name_H-M   'P 1'
#
loop_
_entity.id
_entity.type
_entity.pdbx_description
1 polymer ?
#
loop_
_entity_poly.entity_id
_entity_poly.type
_entity_poly.pdbx_seq_one_letter_code
_entity_poly.pdbx_strand_id
1 'polypeptide(L)'
;MKIGRVREDANDAFESLIGFEFILLDLKIKDKFMVLNPLTTEGFEKFYYEIFKRFGKDVINKKYKDFLKYMMSEECGFDICSDIDNFKNLRDFTDDDKKNYNFALENFKGKYGLQ
;
A
#
# COMPACT_ATOMS: atom_id res chain seq x y z
N MET A 1 -11.40 1.48 9.52
CA MET A 1 -10.05 1.49 8.92
C MET A 1 -9.09 1.99 9.97
N LYS A 2 -7.85 1.52 9.95
CA LYS A 2 -6.78 1.92 10.86
C LYS A 2 -5.60 2.46 10.07
N ILE A 3 -4.72 3.20 10.75
CA ILE A 3 -3.36 3.42 10.31
C ILE A 3 -2.45 2.50 11.11
N GLY A 4 -1.49 1.87 10.46
CA GLY A 4 -0.42 1.13 11.11
C GLY A 4 0.91 1.38 10.45
N ARG A 5 1.96 1.47 11.27
CA ARG A 5 3.34 1.60 10.80
C ARG A 5 4.00 0.23 10.77
N VAL A 6 4.62 -0.12 9.65
CA VAL A 6 5.39 -1.37 9.53
C VAL A 6 6.55 -1.34 10.53
N ARG A 7 6.65 -2.36 11.38
CA ARG A 7 7.67 -2.48 12.42
C ARG A 7 9.05 -2.78 11.84
N GLU A 8 10.09 -2.48 12.60
CA GLU A 8 11.48 -2.75 12.22
C GLU A 8 11.81 -4.24 12.13
N ASP A 9 11.08 -5.07 12.89
CA ASP A 9 11.17 -6.53 12.91
C ASP A 9 10.08 -7.20 12.05
N ALA A 10 9.40 -6.43 11.18
CA ALA A 10 8.39 -6.98 10.29
C ALA A 10 8.97 -8.09 9.43
N ASN A 11 8.27 -9.22 9.40
CA ASN A 11 8.64 -10.37 8.59
C ASN A 11 7.94 -10.31 7.22
N ASP A 12 8.26 -11.28 6.36
CA ASP A 12 7.63 -11.48 5.06
C ASP A 12 7.82 -10.36 4.03
N ALA A 13 6.75 -10.03 3.29
CA ALA A 13 6.82 -9.15 2.14
C ALA A 13 6.97 -7.67 2.47
N PHE A 14 6.90 -7.32 3.75
CA PHE A 14 6.87 -5.96 4.26
C PHE A 14 8.21 -5.46 4.80
N GLU A 15 9.27 -6.29 4.81
CA GLU A 15 10.61 -5.87 5.22
C GLU A 15 11.11 -4.65 4.42
N SER A 16 10.86 -4.61 3.11
CA SER A 16 11.22 -3.44 2.29
C SER A 16 10.37 -2.21 2.57
N LEU A 17 9.30 -2.34 3.35
CA LEU A 17 8.34 -1.29 3.71
C LEU A 17 8.41 -0.90 5.18
N ILE A 18 9.44 -1.35 5.90
CA ILE A 18 9.73 -0.94 7.29
C ILE A 18 9.62 0.58 7.43
N GLY A 19 8.90 1.00 8.47
CA GLY A 19 8.75 2.40 8.83
C GLY A 19 7.69 3.17 8.04
N PHE A 20 7.11 2.62 6.97
CA PHE A 20 6.00 3.26 6.26
C PHE A 20 4.67 3.02 6.97
N GLU A 21 3.78 4.01 6.84
CA GLU A 21 2.41 3.94 7.36
C GLU A 21 1.43 3.59 6.25
N PHE A 22 0.54 2.66 6.57
CA PHE A 22 -0.49 2.16 5.66
C PHE A 22 -1.88 2.35 6.24
N ILE A 23 -2.85 2.57 5.35
CA ILE A 23 -4.26 2.38 5.61
C ILE A 23 -4.54 0.89 5.64
N LEU A 24 -5.08 0.44 6.76
CA LEU A 24 -5.36 -0.96 7.07
C LEU A 24 -6.86 -1.17 7.23
N LEU A 25 -7.37 -2.24 6.64
CA LEU A 25 -8.72 -2.73 6.89
C LEU A 25 -8.64 -3.98 7.76
N ASP A 26 -9.21 -3.88 8.97
CA ASP A 26 -9.36 -5.01 9.88
C ASP A 26 -10.37 -6.00 9.30
N LEU A 27 -9.88 -7.19 8.93
CA LEU A 27 -10.72 -8.22 8.36
C LEU A 27 -11.54 -8.95 9.43
N LYS A 28 -11.30 -8.69 10.73
CA LYS A 28 -11.91 -9.36 11.89
C LYS A 28 -11.82 -10.89 11.85
N ILE A 29 -10.92 -11.41 11.02
CA ILE A 29 -10.71 -12.83 10.75
C ILE A 29 -9.20 -13.08 10.80
N LYS A 30 -8.78 -14.01 11.68
CA LYS A 30 -7.40 -14.53 11.78
C LYS A 30 -6.30 -13.50 12.11
N ASP A 31 -6.62 -12.42 12.83
CA ASP A 31 -5.62 -11.41 13.23
C ASP A 31 -4.82 -10.84 12.05
N LYS A 32 -5.50 -10.66 10.91
CA LYS A 32 -4.90 -10.10 9.68
C LYS A 32 -5.50 -8.74 9.33
N PHE A 33 -4.65 -7.89 8.79
CA PHE A 33 -5.05 -6.68 8.09
C PHE A 33 -4.96 -6.88 6.58
N MET A 34 -5.95 -6.36 5.87
CA MET A 34 -5.78 -6.01 4.47
C MET A 34 -5.08 -4.65 4.40
N VAL A 35 -3.97 -4.62 3.66
CA VAL A 35 -3.13 -3.44 3.46
C VAL A 35 -3.60 -2.76 2.18
N LEU A 36 -4.18 -1.57 2.33
CA LEU A 36 -4.79 -0.85 1.21
C LEU A 36 -3.77 0.00 0.49
N ASN A 37 -3.34 1.09 1.13
CA ASN A 37 -2.46 2.07 0.51
C ASN A 37 -1.59 2.78 1.55
N PRO A 38 -0.41 3.26 1.16
CA PRO A 38 0.42 4.12 2.00
C PRO A 38 -0.15 5.54 2.10
N LEU A 39 0.32 6.30 3.09
CA LEU A 39 -0.12 7.70 3.31
C LEU A 39 0.77 8.75 2.64
N THR A 40 1.94 8.38 2.12
CA THR A 40 2.92 9.31 1.55
C THR A 40 3.27 8.93 0.11
N THR A 41 3.62 9.93 -0.72
CA THR A 41 4.02 9.69 -2.11
C THR A 41 5.21 8.75 -2.21
N GLU A 42 6.21 8.89 -1.33
CA GLU A 42 7.34 7.95 -1.25
C GLU A 42 6.87 6.52 -0.93
N GLY A 43 5.91 6.40 -0.01
CA GLY A 43 5.30 5.12 0.33
C GLY A 43 4.63 4.48 -0.89
N PHE A 44 3.88 5.26 -1.69
CA PHE A 44 3.26 4.77 -2.93
C PHE A 44 4.32 4.23 -3.90
N GLU A 45 5.39 5.00 -4.12
CA GLU A 45 6.47 4.61 -5.01
C GLU A 45 7.12 3.31 -4.58
N LYS A 46 7.43 3.17 -3.29
CA LYS A 46 8.07 1.97 -2.76
C LYS A 46 7.13 0.77 -2.78
N PHE A 47 5.89 0.96 -2.34
CA PHE A 47 4.90 -0.12 -2.25
C PHE A 47 4.59 -0.74 -3.62
N TYR A 48 4.23 0.07 -4.61
CA TYR A 48 3.87 -0.45 -5.94
C TYR A 48 5.08 -0.99 -6.69
N TYR A 49 6.28 -0.43 -6.47
CA TYR A 49 7.49 -0.98 -7.05
C TYR A 49 7.84 -2.37 -6.47
N GLU A 50 7.62 -2.57 -5.17
CA GLU A 50 7.85 -3.86 -4.52
C GLU A 50 6.82 -4.92 -4.96
N ILE A 51 5.54 -4.54 -5.10
CA ILE A 51 4.51 -5.42 -5.69
C ILE A 51 4.89 -5.80 -7.12
N PHE A 52 5.31 -4.81 -7.93
CA PHE A 52 5.76 -5.04 -9.29
C PHE A 52 6.92 -6.04 -9.36
N LYS A 53 7.95 -5.85 -8.53
CA LYS A 53 9.13 -6.73 -8.52
C LYS A 53 8.81 -8.16 -8.14
N ARG A 54 7.92 -8.35 -7.15
CA ARG A 54 7.59 -9.66 -6.57
C ARG A 54 6.59 -10.45 -7.41
N PHE A 55 5.63 -9.76 -8.02
CA PHE A 55 4.49 -10.40 -8.70
C PHE A 55 4.09 -9.68 -9.99
N GLY A 56 3.97 -8.35 -9.95
CA GLY A 56 3.34 -7.60 -11.03
C GLY A 56 4.05 -7.72 -12.37
N LYS A 57 5.38 -7.81 -12.40
CA LYS A 57 6.17 -7.96 -13.63
C LYS A 57 5.87 -9.27 -14.37
N ASP A 58 5.55 -10.32 -13.63
CA ASP A 58 5.39 -11.68 -14.13
C ASP A 58 3.92 -12.01 -14.41
N VAL A 59 2.99 -11.42 -13.64
CA VAL A 59 1.56 -11.75 -13.72
C VAL A 59 0.72 -10.69 -14.42
N ILE A 60 1.07 -9.41 -14.30
CA ILE A 60 0.25 -8.30 -14.82
C ILE A 60 0.90 -7.72 -16.08
N ASN A 61 2.10 -7.16 -15.95
CA ASN A 61 2.80 -6.55 -17.09
C ASN A 61 4.28 -6.38 -16.81
N LYS A 62 5.15 -6.69 -17.78
CA LYS A 62 6.60 -6.51 -17.66
C LYS A 62 7.06 -5.06 -17.57
N LYS A 63 6.24 -4.10 -17.99
CA LYS A 63 6.55 -2.66 -17.90
C LYS A 63 5.88 -2.06 -16.67
N TYR A 64 6.69 -1.45 -15.79
CA TYR A 64 6.20 -0.86 -14.55
C TYR A 64 5.09 0.17 -14.76
N LYS A 65 5.21 1.04 -15.77
CA LYS A 65 4.20 2.05 -16.07
C LYS A 65 2.84 1.44 -16.44
N ASP A 66 2.83 0.36 -17.19
CA ASP A 66 1.58 -0.29 -17.60
C ASP A 66 0.99 -1.14 -16.46
N PHE A 67 1.85 -1.74 -15.62
CA PHE A 67 1.44 -2.30 -14.33
C PHE A 67 0.76 -1.24 -13.45
N LEU A 68 1.33 -0.05 -13.30
CA LEU A 68 0.74 1.02 -12.49
C LEU A 68 -0.64 1.47 -13.02
N LYS A 69 -0.79 1.60 -14.34
CA LYS A 69 -2.11 1.92 -14.94
C LYS A 69 -3.16 0.88 -14.57
N TYR A 70 -2.79 -0.40 -14.61
CA TYR A 70 -3.69 -1.48 -14.21
C TYR A 70 -4.05 -1.39 -12.72
N MET A 71 -3.04 -1.29 -11.85
CA MET A 71 -3.24 -1.25 -10.40
C MET A 71 -4.01 -0.01 -9.89
N MET A 72 -3.99 1.08 -10.65
CA MET A 72 -4.66 2.34 -10.32
C MET A 72 -6.03 2.50 -10.98
N SER A 73 -6.46 1.51 -11.76
CA SER A 73 -7.79 1.49 -12.38
C SER A 73 -8.85 1.06 -11.35
N GLU A 74 -10.07 1.59 -11.48
CA GLU A 74 -11.20 1.29 -10.58
C GLU A 74 -11.63 -0.20 -10.59
N GLU A 75 -11.17 -0.97 -11.58
CA GLU A 75 -11.53 -2.38 -11.78
C GLU A 75 -10.55 -3.36 -11.13
N CYS A 76 -9.44 -2.88 -10.55
CA CYS A 76 -8.43 -3.76 -9.96
C CYS A 76 -8.67 -3.97 -8.45
N GLY A 77 -9.02 -5.20 -8.06
CA GLY A 77 -8.98 -5.67 -6.67
C GLY A 77 -7.76 -6.55 -6.44
N PHE A 78 -6.70 -6.02 -5.83
CA PHE A 78 -5.54 -6.81 -5.40
C PHE A 78 -5.47 -6.82 -3.88
N ASP A 79 -5.81 -7.97 -3.28
CA ASP A 79 -5.90 -8.13 -1.84
C ASP A 79 -4.53 -8.48 -1.25
N ILE A 80 -3.87 -7.50 -0.64
CA ILE A 80 -2.62 -7.73 0.11
C ILE A 80 -2.99 -7.87 1.59
N CYS A 81 -2.77 -9.05 2.16
CA CYS A 81 -2.97 -9.29 3.59
C CYS A 81 -1.63 -9.43 4.31
N SER A 82 -1.58 -8.95 5.55
CA SER A 82 -0.43 -9.12 6.45
C SER A 82 -0.94 -9.34 7.89
N ASP A 83 -0.15 -10.05 8.68
CA ASP A 83 -0.47 -10.30 10.09
C ASP A 83 -0.42 -9.00 10.90
N ILE A 84 -1.30 -8.86 11.89
CA ILE A 84 -1.38 -7.67 12.75
C ILE A 84 -0.04 -7.35 13.42
N ASP A 85 0.73 -8.37 13.76
CA ASP A 85 2.01 -8.27 14.46
C ASP A 85 3.10 -7.56 13.65
N ASN A 86 2.94 -7.44 12.32
CA ASN A 86 3.85 -6.67 11.47
C ASN A 86 3.67 -5.14 11.62
N PHE A 87 2.66 -4.70 12.36
CA PHE A 87 2.33 -3.28 12.51
C PHE A 87 2.42 -2.81 13.97
N LYS A 88 2.82 -1.55 14.15
CA LYS A 88 2.79 -0.83 15.42
C LYS A 88 2.09 0.52 15.27
N ASN A 89 1.85 1.17 16.40
CA ASN A 89 1.17 2.46 16.49
C ASN A 89 -0.22 2.44 15.81
N LEU A 90 -0.94 1.33 15.98
CA LEU A 90 -2.27 1.15 15.41
C LEU A 90 -3.21 2.21 15.99
N ARG A 91 -3.79 3.03 15.10
CA ARG A 91 -4.75 4.07 15.45
C ARG A 91 -5.88 4.13 14.43
N ASP A 92 -6.99 4.76 14.80
CA ASP A 92 -8.09 4.96 13.86
C ASP A 92 -7.70 5.93 12.74
N PHE A 93 -8.25 5.66 11.55
CA PHE A 93 -8.11 6.52 10.38
C PHE A 93 -8.91 7.81 10.57
N THR A 94 -8.29 8.95 10.29
CA THR A 94 -8.86 10.29 10.51
C THR A 94 -9.09 11.04 9.20
N ASP A 95 -9.81 12.16 9.28
CA ASP A 95 -10.02 13.06 8.13
C ASP A 95 -8.71 13.68 7.62
N ASP A 96 -7.72 13.90 8.49
CA ASP A 96 -6.42 14.42 8.07
C ASP A 96 -5.61 13.34 7.32
N ASP A 97 -5.72 12.08 7.71
CA ASP A 97 -5.14 10.96 6.93
C ASP A 97 -5.76 10.87 5.55
N LYS A 98 -7.08 11.10 5.44
CA LYS A 98 -7.79 11.13 4.16
C LYS A 98 -7.25 12.23 3.25
N LYS A 99 -7.02 13.43 3.78
CA LYS A 99 -6.43 14.54 3.02
C LYS A 99 -5.01 14.18 2.57
N ASN A 100 -4.18 13.65 3.46
CA ASN A 100 -2.79 13.26 3.17
C ASN A 100 -2.75 12.15 2.11
N TYR A 101 -3.57 11.12 2.25
CA TYR A 101 -3.73 10.04 1.28
C TYR A 101 -4.13 10.58 -0.09
N ASN A 102 -5.16 11.42 -0.18
CA ASN A 102 -5.61 11.98 -1.45
C ASN A 102 -4.51 12.82 -2.11
N PHE A 103 -3.83 13.67 -1.34
CA PHE A 103 -2.71 14.46 -1.84
C PHE A 103 -1.55 13.58 -2.33
N ALA A 104 -1.19 12.55 -1.57
CA ALA A 104 -0.14 11.62 -1.94
C ALA A 104 -0.47 10.84 -3.22
N LEU A 105 -1.72 10.36 -3.33
CA LEU A 105 -2.23 9.63 -4.48
C LEU A 105 -2.25 10.49 -5.75
N GLU A 106 -2.76 11.72 -5.67
CA GLU A 106 -2.77 12.68 -6.78
C GLU A 106 -1.36 12.96 -7.29
N ASN A 107 -0.41 13.24 -6.39
CA ASN A 107 0.99 13.45 -6.77
C ASN A 107 1.63 12.21 -7.40
N PHE A 108 1.36 11.03 -6.85
CA PHE A 108 1.84 9.77 -7.40
C PHE A 108 1.28 9.55 -8.82
N LYS A 109 -0.04 9.68 -9.00
CA LYS A 109 -0.70 9.57 -10.30
C LYS A 109 -0.14 10.58 -11.31
N GLY A 110 0.01 11.84 -10.90
CA GLY A 110 0.59 12.91 -11.71
C GLY A 110 2.01 12.60 -12.18
N LYS A 111 2.88 12.10 -11.30
CA LYS A 111 4.26 11.70 -11.62
C LYS A 111 4.33 10.66 -12.75
N TYR A 112 3.39 9.72 -12.79
CA TYR A 112 3.37 8.64 -13.77
C TYR A 112 2.43 8.90 -14.96
N GLY A 113 1.71 10.02 -14.98
CA GLY A 113 0.72 10.35 -16.00
C GLY A 113 -0.44 9.35 -16.01
N LEU A 114 -0.92 9.00 -14.82
CA LEU A 114 -2.08 8.14 -14.60
C LEU A 114 -3.29 9.08 -14.42
N GLN A 115 -4.33 8.92 -15.24
CA GLN A 115 -5.60 9.64 -15.10
C GLN A 115 -6.57 8.72 -14.35
#